data_AF-A0A4S8F277-F1
#
_entry.id   AF-A0A4S8F277-F1
#
_cell.length_a   1.000
_cell.length_b   1.000
_cell.length_c   1.000
_cell.angle_alpha   90.00
_cell.angle_beta   90.00
_cell.angle_gamma   90.00
#
_symmetry.space_group_name_H-M   'P 1'
#
loop_
_entity.id
_entity.type
_entity.pdbx_description
1 polymer ?
#
loop_
_entity_poly.entity_id
_entity_poly.type
_entity_poly.pdbx_seq_one_letter_code
_entity_poly.pdbx_strand_id
1 'polypeptide(L)'
;MAGGYPLPDWGASDAAALHTDVQASLCPLCGASNACAVTLGLEPAQCWCMHTPIAPAALQKAAALRPAGAAPTQCICQACGTAFGSAQT
;
A
#
# COMPACT_ATOMS: atom_id res chain seq x y z
N MET A 1 -32.65 -5.57 33.72
CA MET A 1 -31.48 -4.70 33.98
C MET A 1 -30.41 -5.02 32.95
N ALA A 2 -30.55 -4.41 31.76
CA ALA A 2 -29.61 -4.51 30.66
C ALA A 2 -28.71 -3.27 30.70
N GLY A 3 -27.46 -3.44 31.14
CA GLY A 3 -26.47 -2.37 31.16
C GLY A 3 -25.95 -2.10 29.75
N GLY A 4 -26.56 -1.14 29.07
CA GLY A 4 -25.99 -0.52 27.88
C GLY A 4 -24.88 0.44 28.31
N TYR A 5 -23.62 0.03 28.16
CA TYR A 5 -22.51 0.97 28.13
C TYR A 5 -22.46 1.56 26.72
N PRO A 6 -22.71 2.86 26.51
CA PRO A 6 -22.52 3.47 25.20
C PRO A 6 -21.02 3.42 24.85
N LEU A 7 -20.68 2.72 23.78
CA LEU A 7 -19.34 2.77 23.18
C LEU A 7 -19.08 4.24 22.80
N PRO A 8 -17.96 4.86 23.22
CA PRO A 8 -17.75 6.26 22.88
C PRO A 8 -17.35 6.37 21.39
N ASP A 9 -17.73 7.48 20.76
CA ASP A 9 -17.75 7.74 19.30
C ASP A 9 -16.36 7.68 18.59
N TRP A 10 -15.27 7.34 19.29
CA TRP A 10 -13.93 7.20 18.71
C TRP A 10 -13.74 5.96 17.84
N GLY A 11 -14.53 4.90 18.05
CA GLY A 11 -14.34 3.60 17.39
C GLY A 11 -14.47 3.59 15.86
N ALA A 12 -15.21 4.54 15.26
CA ALA A 12 -15.32 4.64 13.81
C ALA A 12 -14.09 5.31 13.16
N SER A 13 -13.45 6.25 13.86
CA SER A 13 -12.29 7.00 13.36
C SER A 13 -11.01 6.16 13.42
N ASP A 14 -10.83 5.41 14.51
CA ASP A 14 -9.68 4.51 14.69
C ASP A 14 -9.73 3.31 13.73
N ALA A 15 -10.92 2.74 13.49
CA ALA A 15 -11.07 1.62 12.55
C ALA A 15 -10.76 2.02 11.10
N ALA A 16 -11.17 3.22 10.67
CA ALA A 16 -10.86 3.73 9.34
C ALA A 16 -9.36 4.06 9.17
N ALA A 17 -8.72 4.59 10.20
CA ALA A 17 -7.28 4.86 10.21
C ALA A 17 -6.45 3.56 10.13
N LEU A 18 -6.79 2.56 10.95
CA LEU A 18 -6.15 1.23 10.89
C LEU A 18 -6.38 0.53 9.54
N HIS A 19 -7.58 0.66 8.97
CA HIS A 19 -7.85 0.10 7.64
C HIS A 19 -6.98 0.77 6.57
N THR A 20 -6.81 2.09 6.64
CA THR A 20 -5.97 2.84 5.69
C THR A 20 -4.51 2.44 5.82
N ASP A 21 -4.01 2.23 7.03
CA ASP A 21 -2.63 1.79 7.30
C ASP A 21 -2.36 0.35 6.80
N VAL A 22 -3.33 -0.56 6.99
CA VAL A 22 -3.29 -1.91 6.42
C VAL A 22 -3.28 -1.84 4.90
N GLN A 23 -4.16 -1.05 4.26
CA GLN A 23 -4.17 -0.90 2.81
C GLN A 23 -2.84 -0.31 2.30
N ALA A 24 -2.27 0.66 3.01
CA ALA A 24 -0.97 1.24 2.68
C ALA A 24 0.19 0.23 2.75
N SER A 25 0.03 -0.87 3.48
CA SER A 25 0.99 -1.98 3.61
C SER A 25 0.83 -3.09 2.56
N LEU A 26 -0.26 -3.05 1.77
CA LEU A 26 -0.56 -4.06 0.75
C LEU A 26 -0.26 -3.53 -0.66
N CYS A 27 0.11 -4.45 -1.55
CA CYS A 27 0.30 -4.19 -2.96
C CYS A 27 -1.07 -4.19 -3.66
N PRO A 28 -1.47 -3.11 -4.34
CA PRO A 28 -2.77 -3.04 -5.02
C PRO A 28 -2.88 -3.98 -6.22
N LEU A 29 -1.75 -4.48 -6.74
CA LEU A 29 -1.72 -5.38 -7.89
C LEU A 29 -1.95 -6.86 -7.54
N CYS A 30 -1.60 -7.28 -6.33
CA CYS A 30 -1.63 -8.69 -5.94
C CYS A 30 -2.14 -8.97 -4.51
N GLY A 31 -2.36 -7.94 -3.70
CA GLY A 31 -2.80 -8.07 -2.30
C GLY A 31 -1.75 -8.55 -1.31
N ALA A 32 -0.53 -8.88 -1.74
CA ALA A 32 0.57 -9.24 -0.85
C ALA A 32 1.17 -7.99 -0.16
N SER A 33 1.94 -8.18 0.91
CA SER A 33 2.68 -7.07 1.52
C SER A 33 3.57 -6.35 0.49
N ASN A 34 3.56 -5.03 0.49
CA ASN A 34 4.40 -4.22 -0.39
C ASN A 34 5.82 -3.96 0.17
N ALA A 35 6.07 -4.34 1.42
CA ALA A 35 7.32 -4.11 2.15
C ALA A 35 7.79 -2.64 2.11
N CYS A 36 6.86 -1.69 2.18
CA CYS A 36 7.18 -0.27 2.27
C CYS A 36 7.82 0.05 3.63
N ALA A 37 9.08 0.51 3.61
CA ALA A 37 9.80 0.95 4.81
C ALA A 37 9.05 2.10 5.52
N VAL A 38 8.48 3.06 4.78
CA VAL A 38 7.75 4.20 5.38
C VAL A 38 6.55 3.73 6.20
N THR A 39 5.75 2.80 5.69
CA THR A 39 4.60 2.24 6.43
C THR A 39 5.05 1.40 7.63
N LEU A 40 6.27 0.88 7.60
CA LEU A 40 6.91 0.19 8.72
C LEU A 40 7.60 1.15 9.72
N GLY A 41 7.51 2.47 9.52
CA GLY A 41 8.18 3.46 10.37
C GLY A 41 9.70 3.57 10.16
N LEU A 42 10.18 3.06 9.03
CA LEU A 42 11.59 3.03 8.64
C LEU A 42 11.88 4.12 7.58
N GLU A 43 13.16 4.38 7.34
CA GLU A 43 13.56 5.38 6.35
C GLU A 43 13.18 4.96 4.91
N PRO A 44 12.74 5.89 4.04
CA PRO A 44 12.44 5.59 2.65
C PRO A 44 13.59 4.93 1.90
N ALA A 45 14.82 5.31 2.26
CA ALA A 45 16.05 4.74 1.71
C ALA A 45 16.25 3.25 2.05
N GLN A 46 15.41 2.64 2.89
CA GLN A 46 15.39 1.20 3.16
C GLN A 46 14.33 0.46 2.32
N CYS A 47 13.46 1.17 1.59
CA CYS A 47 12.52 0.55 0.66
C CYS A 47 13.26 -0.09 -0.52
N TRP A 48 12.89 -1.31 -0.88
CA TRP A 48 13.42 -2.00 -2.07
C TRP A 48 13.32 -1.14 -3.35
N CYS A 49 12.27 -0.32 -3.46
CA CYS A 49 11.97 0.51 -4.62
C CYS A 49 12.96 1.68 -4.82
N MET A 50 13.70 2.07 -3.78
CA MET A 50 14.76 3.07 -3.89
C MET A 50 16.06 2.48 -4.47
N HIS A 51 16.20 1.17 -4.46
CA HIS A 51 17.41 0.48 -4.89
C HIS A 51 17.26 -0.27 -6.21
N THR A 52 16.02 -0.54 -6.63
CA THR A 52 15.73 -1.37 -7.81
C THR A 52 14.86 -0.61 -8.79
N PRO A 53 15.23 -0.56 -10.09
CA PRO A 53 14.38 0.00 -11.12
C PRO A 53 13.00 -0.67 -11.15
N ILE A 54 11.95 0.14 -11.15
CA ILE A 54 10.57 -0.34 -11.25
C ILE A 54 10.16 -0.36 -12.71
N ALA A 55 9.58 -1.47 -13.17
CA ALA A 55 9.07 -1.59 -14.52
C ALA A 55 7.99 -0.51 -14.77
N PRO A 56 8.10 0.31 -15.85
CA PRO A 56 7.10 1.34 -16.16
C PRO A 56 5.68 0.78 -16.30
N ALA A 57 5.56 -0.43 -16.86
CA ALA A 57 4.29 -1.13 -16.98
C ALA A 57 3.64 -1.43 -15.61
N ALA A 58 4.43 -1.70 -14.57
CA ALA A 58 3.91 -1.92 -13.23
C ALA A 58 3.35 -0.62 -12.64
N LEU A 59 4.03 0.51 -12.84
CA LEU A 59 3.54 1.84 -12.44
C LEU A 59 2.26 2.22 -13.19
N GLN A 60 2.18 1.93 -14.49
CA GLN A 60 0.97 2.18 -15.30
C GLN A 60 -0.22 1.34 -14.80
N LYS A 61 -0.02 0.05 -14.53
CA LYS A 61 -1.07 -0.81 -13.97
C LYS A 61 -1.53 -0.34 -12.60
N ALA A 62 -0.59 0.00 -11.71
CA ALA A 62 -0.93 0.54 -10.40
C ALA A 62 -1.67 1.88 -10.52
N ALA A 63 -1.27 2.74 -11.46
CA ALA A 63 -1.93 4.02 -11.69
C ALA A 63 -3.37 3.85 -12.22
N ALA A 64 -3.63 2.85 -13.06
CA ALA A 64 -4.95 2.55 -13.61
C ALA A 64 -5.96 2.06 -12.57
N LEU A 65 -5.50 1.48 -11.46
CA LEU A 65 -6.35 1.06 -10.34
C LEU A 65 -6.77 2.23 -9.44
N ARG A 66 -6.20 3.43 -9.63
CA ARG A 66 -6.49 4.59 -8.78
C ARG A 66 -7.65 5.40 -9.32
N PRO A 67 -8.48 5.99 -8.44
CA PRO A 67 -9.45 7.01 -8.83
C PRO A 67 -8.76 8.17 -9.55
N ALA A 68 -9.41 8.72 -10.58
CA ALA A 68 -8.93 9.89 -11.29
C ALA A 68 -8.74 11.07 -10.31
N GLY A 69 -7.55 11.69 -10.32
CA GLY A 69 -7.21 12.81 -9.43
C GLY A 69 -6.64 12.41 -8.06
N ALA A 70 -6.55 11.12 -7.73
CA ALA A 70 -5.92 10.68 -6.49
C ALA A 70 -4.37 10.80 -6.55
N ALA A 71 -3.75 11.15 -5.42
CA ALA A 71 -2.30 11.11 -5.27
C ALA A 71 -1.77 9.66 -5.28
N PRO A 72 -0.51 9.40 -5.66
CA PRO A 72 0.08 8.07 -5.54
C PRO A 72 0.41 7.80 -4.07
N THR A 73 -0.53 7.19 -3.35
CA THR A 73 -0.41 6.97 -1.89
C THR A 73 0.02 5.56 -1.51
N GLN A 74 0.12 4.62 -2.46
CA GLN A 74 0.31 3.21 -2.14
C GLN A 74 1.49 2.60 -2.91
N CYS A 75 2.40 1.93 -2.21
CA CYS A 75 3.52 1.22 -2.79
C CYS A 75 3.09 -0.13 -3.40
N ILE A 76 3.80 -0.55 -4.44
CA ILE A 76 3.70 -1.91 -5.00
C ILE A 76 4.78 -2.81 -4.39
N CYS A 77 4.59 -4.13 -4.41
CA CYS A 77 5.62 -5.07 -3.95
C CYS A 77 6.73 -5.25 -5.00
N GLN A 78 7.90 -5.71 -4.56
CA GLN A 78 9.05 -5.96 -5.43
C GLN A 78 8.69 -6.89 -6.60
N ALA A 79 8.00 -8.00 -6.32
CA ALA A 79 7.60 -8.94 -7.36
C ALA A 79 6.79 -8.28 -8.48
N CYS A 80 5.76 -7.49 -8.15
CA CYS A 80 4.97 -6.79 -9.16
C CYS A 80 5.74 -5.64 -9.83
N GLY A 81 6.61 -4.96 -9.09
CA GLY A 81 7.46 -3.89 -9.60
C GLY A 81 8.53 -4.37 -10.58
N THR A 82 9.01 -5.60 -10.43
CA THR A 82 10.05 -6.20 -11.29
C THR A 82 9.50 -7.19 -12.32
N ALA A 83 8.22 -7.59 -12.25
CA ALA A 83 7.60 -8.60 -13.12
C ALA A 83 7.56 -8.27 -14.63
N PHE A 84 8.14 -7.15 -15.08
CA PHE A 84 8.33 -6.85 -16.50
C PHE A 84 9.76 -6.34 -16.79
N GLY A 85 10.72 -6.71 -15.94
CA GLY A 85 12.14 -6.34 -16.02
C GLY A 85 13.08 -7.47 -16.41
N SER A 86 12.55 -8.63 -16.80
CA SER A 86 13.31 -9.60 -17.59
C SER A 86 12.74 -9.56 -19.00
N ALA A 87 13.41 -8.83 -19.89
CA ALA A 87 13.38 -9.21 -21.29
C ALA A 87 13.95 -10.64 -21.36
N GLN A 88 13.07 -11.64 -21.26
CA GLN A 88 13.41 -13.02 -21.54
C GLN A 88 13.34 -13.13 -23.06
N THR A 89 14.50 -13.08 -23.70
CA THR A 89 14.71 -13.47 -25.09
C THR A 89 14.50 -14.97 -25.25
#